data_AF-A0A947R2J2-F1
#
_entry.id   AF-A0A947R2J2-F1
#
_cell.length_a   1.000
_cell.length_b   1.000
_cell.length_c   1.000
_cell.angle_alpha   90.00
_cell.angle_beta   90.00
_cell.angle_gamma   90.00
#
_symmetry.space_group_name_H-M   'P 1'
#
loop_
_entity.id
_entity.type
_entity.pdbx_description
1 polymer ?
#
loop_
_entity_poly.entity_id
_entity_poly.type
_entity_poly.pdbx_seq_one_letter_code
_entity_poly.pdbx_strand_id
1 'polypeptide(L)'
;MEKILIVGCKKAMDDVCIGCSRCLVGFNRKAGMFERYKGKDAEITGLLNCGDCPGATIVTRLAQVNLWNKPMDEKITKVHIAPCIVDHCPHKETIMNKIKAKAGVEVIEGTHPYKPDNIFA
;
A
#
# COMPACT_ATOMS: atom_id res chain seq x y z
N MET A 1 -18.06 3.70 -3.14
CA MET A 1 -16.75 4.34 -2.99
C MET A 1 -15.70 3.28 -2.72
N GLU A 2 -14.58 3.30 -3.44
CA GLU A 2 -13.42 2.43 -3.17
C GLU A 2 -12.57 3.05 -2.05
N LYS A 3 -12.49 2.36 -0.91
CA LYS A 3 -11.64 2.71 0.25
C LYS A 3 -10.33 1.94 0.17
N ILE A 4 -9.22 2.63 -0.08
CA ILE A 4 -7.93 2.01 -0.42
C ILE A 4 -6.96 2.10 0.77
N LEU A 5 -6.40 0.96 1.15
CA LEU A 5 -5.25 0.88 2.06
C LEU A 5 -3.97 0.64 1.26
N ILE A 6 -2.92 1.43 1.50
CA ILE A 6 -1.60 1.16 0.92
C ILE A 6 -0.71 0.52 1.97
N VAL A 7 -0.08 -0.60 1.63
CA VAL A 7 0.93 -1.27 2.46
C VAL A 7 2.33 -1.07 1.86
N GLY A 8 3.25 -0.52 2.65
CA GLY A 8 4.63 -0.25 2.23
C GLY A 8 5.70 -0.81 3.18
N CYS A 9 6.96 -0.75 2.77
CA CYS A 9 8.08 -1.18 3.60
C CYS A 9 8.30 -0.18 4.74
N LYS A 10 8.43 -0.66 5.98
CA LYS A 10 8.67 0.18 7.17
C LYS A 10 9.86 1.12 6.98
N LYS A 11 11.04 0.56 6.71
CA LYS A 11 12.28 1.34 6.49
C LYS A 11 12.14 2.35 5.35
N ALA A 12 11.57 1.94 4.22
CA ALA A 12 11.41 2.86 3.09
C ALA A 12 10.41 3.97 3.40
N MET A 13 9.30 3.69 4.10
CA MET A 13 8.30 4.71 4.46
C MET A 13 8.85 5.71 5.49
N ASP A 14 9.63 5.23 6.45
CA ASP A 14 10.13 6.03 7.57
C ASP A 14 11.37 6.86 7.15
N ASP A 15 12.29 6.28 6.36
CA ASP A 15 13.61 6.87 6.11
C ASP A 15 13.80 7.47 4.71
N VAL A 16 13.06 7.01 3.69
CA VAL A 16 13.35 7.32 2.27
C VAL A 16 12.18 7.97 1.54
N CYS A 17 10.97 7.47 1.75
CA CYS A 17 9.76 7.87 1.05
C CYS A 17 9.01 8.89 1.90
N ILE A 18 9.60 10.09 2.02
CA ILE A 18 9.12 11.19 2.87
C ILE A 18 7.61 11.41 2.68
N GLY A 19 6.86 11.20 3.76
CA GLY A 19 5.40 11.35 3.80
C GLY A 19 4.64 10.45 2.84
N CYS A 20 5.26 9.37 2.35
CA CYS A 20 4.75 8.54 1.25
C CYS A 20 4.29 9.35 0.02
N SER A 21 4.89 10.53 -0.18
CA SER A 21 4.44 11.56 -1.13
C SER A 21 4.19 11.02 -2.54
N ARG A 22 5.08 10.15 -3.04
CA ARG A 22 4.95 9.54 -4.38
C ARG A 22 3.70 8.67 -4.52
N CYS A 23 3.30 7.93 -3.48
CA CYS A 23 2.06 7.13 -3.52
C CYS A 23 0.83 8.03 -3.59
N LEU A 24 0.79 9.09 -2.78
CA LEU A 24 -0.31 10.05 -2.76
C LEU A 24 -0.41 10.83 -4.07
N VAL A 25 0.72 11.30 -4.61
CA VAL A 25 0.77 11.96 -5.94
C VAL A 25 0.28 11.01 -7.03
N GLY A 26 0.71 9.74 -7.00
CA GLY A 26 0.26 8.72 -7.95
C GLY A 26 -1.26 8.53 -7.90
N PHE A 27 -1.84 8.51 -6.70
CA PHE A 27 -3.28 8.38 -6.52
C PHE A 27 -4.06 9.63 -6.98
N ASN A 28 -3.58 10.83 -6.64
CA ASN A 28 -4.20 12.10 -7.02
C ASN A 28 -4.21 12.28 -8.54
N ARG A 29 -3.13 11.86 -9.20
CA ARG A 29 -3.00 11.90 -10.66
C ARG A 29 -3.57 10.67 -11.36
N LYS A 30 -4.11 9.69 -10.62
CA LYS A 30 -4.56 8.39 -11.14
C LYS A 30 -3.53 7.75 -12.06
N ALA A 31 -2.27 7.71 -11.64
CA ALA A 31 -1.14 7.19 -12.40
C ALA A 31 -0.74 5.78 -11.94
N GLY A 32 -0.14 5.00 -12.84
CA GLY A 32 0.30 3.63 -12.54
C GLY A 32 -0.87 2.74 -12.17
N MET A 33 -0.77 2.00 -11.06
CA MET A 33 -1.83 1.07 -10.65
C MET A 33 -3.12 1.77 -10.20
N PHE A 34 -3.11 3.10 -10.04
CA PHE A 34 -4.30 3.88 -9.74
C PHE A 34 -5.12 4.28 -10.98
N GLU A 35 -4.63 4.04 -12.20
CA GLU A 35 -5.39 4.29 -13.43
C GLU A 35 -6.73 3.56 -13.46
N ARG A 36 -6.80 2.40 -12.81
CA ARG A 36 -8.01 1.59 -12.65
C ARG A 36 -9.16 2.28 -11.91
N TYR A 37 -8.88 3.41 -11.25
CA TYR A 37 -9.84 4.24 -10.53
C TYR A 37 -10.23 5.51 -11.30
N LYS A 38 -9.79 5.69 -12.55
CA LYS A 38 -10.30 6.78 -13.40
C LYS A 38 -11.82 6.66 -13.57
N GLY A 39 -12.53 7.77 -13.37
CA GLY A 39 -14.00 7.80 -13.43
C GLY A 39 -14.71 7.06 -12.29
N LYS A 40 -13.98 6.65 -11.23
CA LYS A 40 -14.55 6.00 -10.05
C LYS A 40 -14.34 6.86 -8.82
N ASP A 41 -15.32 6.81 -7.93
CA ASP A 41 -15.21 7.39 -6.61
C ASP A 41 -14.32 6.50 -5.71
N ALA A 42 -13.15 7.03 -5.35
CA ALA A 42 -12.12 6.32 -4.61
C ALA A 42 -11.33 7.29 -3.73
N GLU A 43 -10.84 6.80 -2.59
CA GLU A 43 -9.98 7.54 -1.66
C GLU A 43 -8.92 6.62 -1.04
N ILE A 44 -7.84 7.22 -0.55
CA ILE A 44 -6.87 6.53 0.30
C ILE A 44 -7.31 6.70 1.74
N THR A 45 -7.72 5.60 2.36
CA THR A 45 -8.14 5.54 3.77
C THR A 45 -6.95 5.42 4.71
N GLY A 46 -5.80 4.95 4.21
CA GLY A 46 -4.59 4.91 5.04
C GLY A 46 -3.32 4.40 4.36
N LEU A 47 -2.23 4.61 5.08
CA LEU A 47 -0.89 4.09 4.77
C LEU A 47 -0.45 3.20 5.94
N LEU A 48 0.01 1.99 5.64
CA LEU A 48 0.41 1.02 6.66
C LEU A 48 1.75 0.39 6.30
N ASN A 49 2.71 0.36 7.21
CA ASN A 49 3.95 -0.37 6.96
C ASN A 49 3.80 -1.90 7.21
N CYS A 50 4.71 -2.68 6.62
CA CYS A 50 4.73 -4.14 6.69
C CYS A 50 5.02 -4.74 8.09
N GLY A 51 5.32 -3.93 9.10
CA GLY A 51 5.62 -4.44 10.44
C GLY A 51 7.01 -5.04 10.60
N ASP A 52 8.00 -4.46 9.91
CA ASP A 52 9.41 -4.89 9.87
C ASP A 52 9.67 -6.21 9.12
N CYS A 53 10.93 -6.60 8.95
CA CYS A 53 11.32 -7.81 8.24
C CYS A 53 11.23 -9.05 9.15
N PRO A 54 10.65 -10.19 8.70
CA PRO A 54 10.11 -10.52 7.38
C PRO A 54 8.57 -10.36 7.30
N GLY A 55 8.03 -9.27 7.86
CA GLY A 55 6.60 -9.00 7.97
C GLY A 55 5.92 -9.85 9.04
N ALA A 56 6.56 -10.00 10.21
CA ALA A 56 6.02 -10.83 11.29
C ALA A 56 4.66 -10.31 11.79
N THR A 57 4.51 -8.98 11.88
CA THR A 57 3.32 -8.36 12.47
C THR A 57 2.31 -7.83 11.46
N ILE A 58 2.48 -8.06 10.14
CA ILE A 58 1.60 -7.48 9.12
C ILE A 58 0.12 -7.84 9.33
N VAL A 59 -0.18 -9.10 9.70
CA VAL A 59 -1.55 -9.56 9.93
C VAL A 59 -2.18 -8.81 11.12
N THR A 60 -1.45 -8.68 12.23
CA THR A 60 -1.91 -7.91 13.40
C THR A 60 -2.16 -6.45 13.05
N ARG A 61 -1.29 -5.85 12.23
CA ARG A 61 -1.43 -4.46 11.77
C ARG A 61 -2.67 -4.27 10.90
N LEU A 62 -2.95 -5.20 9.97
CA LEU A 62 -4.20 -5.18 9.18
C LEU A 62 -5.43 -5.32 10.08
N ALA A 63 -5.37 -6.22 11.06
CA ALA A 63 -6.46 -6.41 12.02
C ALA A 63 -6.72 -5.12 12.83
N GLN A 64 -5.66 -4.41 13.24
CA GLN A 64 -5.78 -3.12 13.91
C GLN A 64 -6.44 -2.06 13.01
N VAL A 65 -6.00 -1.92 11.75
CA VAL A 65 -6.64 -0.99 10.80
C VAL A 65 -8.14 -1.26 10.71
N ASN A 66 -8.55 -2.52 10.54
CA ASN A 66 -9.96 -2.87 10.46
C ASN A 66 -10.70 -2.62 11.79
N LEU A 67 -10.12 -3.01 12.94
CA LEU A 67 -10.72 -2.84 14.26
C LEU A 67 -11.05 -1.37 14.56
N TRP A 68 -10.10 -0.46 14.28
CA TRP A 68 -10.26 0.96 14.57
C TRP A 68 -11.19 1.67 13.58
N ASN A 69 -11.19 1.29 12.30
CA ASN A 69 -11.93 2.00 11.27
C ASN A 69 -13.37 1.49 11.06
N LYS A 70 -13.63 0.21 11.32
CA LYS A 70 -14.96 -0.39 11.11
C LYS A 70 -16.12 0.33 11.84
N PRO A 71 -15.98 0.81 13.09
CA PRO A 71 -17.06 1.54 13.77
C PRO A 71 -17.40 2.90 13.13
N MET A 72 -16.49 3.46 12.33
CA MET A 72 -16.66 4.73 11.60
C MET A 72 -17.11 4.51 10.15
N ASP A 73 -17.51 3.28 9.79
CA ASP A 73 -17.86 2.87 8.42
C ASP A 73 -16.73 3.00 7.38
N GLU A 74 -15.48 3.08 7.85
CA GLU A 74 -14.27 3.17 7.02
C GLU A 74 -13.74 1.77 6.66
N LYS A 75 -14.54 1.02 5.89
CA LYS A 75 -14.22 -0.35 5.50
C LYS A 75 -13.32 -0.38 4.27
N ILE A 76 -12.10 -0.89 4.42
CA ILE A 76 -11.16 -1.12 3.32
C ILE A 76 -11.78 -2.08 2.28
N THR A 77 -11.70 -1.67 1.02
CA THR A 77 -12.20 -2.42 -0.15
C THR A 77 -11.08 -2.96 -1.03
N LYS A 78 -9.89 -2.34 -0.98
CA LYS A 78 -8.71 -2.69 -1.77
C LYS A 78 -7.45 -2.48 -0.95
N VAL A 79 -6.49 -3.39 -1.10
CA VAL A 79 -5.15 -3.24 -0.52
C VAL A 79 -4.15 -3.11 -1.66
N HIS A 80 -3.46 -1.98 -1.74
CA HIS A 80 -2.35 -1.80 -2.67
C HIS A 80 -1.01 -2.05 -1.96
N ILE A 81 -0.10 -2.74 -2.61
CA ILE A 81 1.25 -3.02 -2.09
C ILE A 81 2.23 -2.12 -2.82
N ALA A 82 2.90 -1.23 -2.08
CA ALA A 82 3.75 -0.20 -2.68
C ALA A 82 5.01 -0.79 -3.35
N PRO A 83 5.57 -0.10 -4.37
CA PRO A 83 6.81 -0.49 -5.07
C PRO A 83 7.98 -0.80 -4.13
N CYS A 84 8.10 -0.11 -3.00
CA CYS A 84 9.14 -0.38 -2.00
C CYS A 84 9.09 -1.79 -1.40
N ILE A 85 7.95 -2.50 -1.48
CA ILE A 85 7.85 -3.94 -1.22
C ILE A 85 7.94 -4.72 -2.53
N VAL A 86 7.11 -4.36 -3.52
CA VAL A 86 6.92 -5.15 -4.76
C VAL A 86 8.20 -5.32 -5.56
N ASP A 87 9.07 -4.30 -5.58
CA ASP A 87 10.26 -4.27 -6.45
C ASP A 87 11.57 -4.51 -5.70
N HIS A 88 11.60 -4.28 -4.38
CA HIS A 88 12.85 -4.17 -3.63
C HIS A 88 12.92 -5.00 -2.34
N CYS A 89 11.81 -5.59 -1.88
CA CYS A 89 11.83 -6.35 -0.63
C CYS A 89 12.18 -7.83 -0.87
N PRO A 90 13.24 -8.36 -0.22
CA PRO A 90 13.59 -9.78 -0.33
C PRO A 90 12.54 -10.71 0.30
N HIS A 91 11.66 -10.16 1.15
CA HIS A 91 10.57 -10.90 1.80
C HIS A 91 9.21 -10.64 1.16
N LYS A 92 9.18 -10.12 -0.07
CA LYS A 92 7.94 -9.80 -0.80
C LYS A 92 6.95 -10.96 -0.73
N GLU A 93 7.34 -12.15 -1.15
CA GLU A 93 6.43 -13.31 -1.23
C GLU A 93 5.84 -13.67 0.12
N THR A 94 6.66 -13.70 1.18
CA THR A 94 6.21 -13.96 2.55
C THR A 94 5.17 -12.93 3.00
N ILE A 95 5.42 -11.65 2.75
CA ILE A 95 4.50 -10.56 3.11
C ILE A 95 3.22 -10.68 2.29
N MET A 96 3.33 -10.84 0.97
CA MET A 96 2.19 -10.98 0.05
C MET A 96 1.30 -12.15 0.42
N ASN A 97 1.87 -13.31 0.73
CA ASN A 97 1.12 -14.51 1.10
C ASN A 97 0.35 -14.30 2.42
N LYS A 98 0.98 -13.67 3.43
CA LYS A 98 0.31 -13.33 4.70
C LYS A 98 -0.86 -12.37 4.48
N ILE A 99 -0.69 -11.35 3.64
CA ILE A 99 -1.75 -10.36 3.34
C ILE A 99 -2.88 -11.03 2.56
N LYS A 100 -2.58 -11.70 1.43
CA LYS A 100 -3.58 -12.37 0.59
C LYS A 100 -4.39 -13.40 1.37
N ALA A 101 -3.76 -14.14 2.28
CA ALA A 101 -4.44 -15.13 3.11
C ALA A 101 -5.45 -14.55 4.12
N LYS A 102 -5.34 -13.26 4.47
CA LYS A 102 -6.11 -12.65 5.57
C LYS A 102 -6.89 -11.38 5.21
N ALA A 103 -6.60 -10.75 4.06
CA ALA A 103 -7.17 -9.45 3.71
C ALA A 103 -8.68 -9.49 3.45
N GLY A 104 -9.20 -10.59 2.89
CA GLY A 104 -10.62 -10.70 2.52
C GLY A 104 -11.09 -9.72 1.44
N VAL A 105 -10.16 -9.00 0.82
CA VAL A 105 -10.38 -8.03 -0.27
C VAL A 105 -9.28 -8.18 -1.32
N GLU A 106 -9.46 -7.57 -2.48
CA GLU A 106 -8.46 -7.62 -3.55
C GLU A 106 -7.14 -6.99 -3.09
N VAL A 107 -6.04 -7.73 -3.27
CA VAL A 107 -4.67 -7.29 -3.02
C VAL A 107 -3.99 -7.03 -4.34
N ILE A 108 -3.57 -5.78 -4.55
CA ILE A 108 -3.08 -5.25 -5.82
C ILE A 108 -1.60 -4.92 -5.65
N GLU A 109 -0.76 -5.46 -6.54
CA GLU A 109 0.67 -5.14 -6.54
C GLU A 109 0.91 -3.82 -7.29
N GLY A 110 1.55 -2.87 -6.62
CA GLY A 110 1.96 -1.58 -7.16
C GLY A 110 1.09 -0.39 -6.71
N THR A 111 1.67 0.80 -6.78
CA THR A 111 1.00 2.09 -6.56
C THR A 111 1.36 3.07 -7.68
N HIS A 112 2.32 3.97 -7.44
CA HIS A 112 2.81 4.93 -8.42
C HIS A 112 3.87 4.32 -9.35
N PRO A 113 4.07 4.89 -10.55
CA PRO A 113 5.12 4.45 -11.48
C PRO A 113 6.45 5.20 -11.29
N TYR A 114 6.50 6.24 -10.45
CA TYR A 114 7.66 7.15 -10.35
C TYR A 114 8.95 6.47 -9.88
N LYS A 115 9.83 6.17 -10.84
CA LYS A 115 11.20 5.67 -10.67
C LYS A 115 12.14 6.61 -11.43
N PRO A 116 13.30 6.99 -10.87
CA PRO A 116 14.31 7.72 -11.63
C PRO A 116 14.88 6.81 -12.73
N ASP A 117 14.90 7.28 -13.98
CA ASP A 117 15.47 6.52 -15.10
C ASP A 117 16.98 6.77 -15.22
N ASN A 118 17.40 8.03 -15.15
CA ASN A 118 18.80 8.44 -15.18
C ASN A 118 19.09 9.42 -14.04
N ILE A 119 19.82 8.97 -13.01
CA ILE A 119 20.10 9.80 -11.83
C ILE A 119 21.24 10.80 -12.08
N PHE A 120 22.15 10.46 -12.99
CA PHE A 120 23.37 11.24 -13.26
C PHE A 120 23.55 11.62 -14.74
N ALA A 121 22.51 11.46 -15.57
CA ALA A 121 22.54 11.93 -16.96
C ALA A 121 22.17 13.41 -17.06
#